data_AF-A0A1F3GGC8-F1
#
_entry.id   AF-A0A1F3GGC8-F1
#
_cell.length_a   1.000
_cell.length_b   1.000
_cell.length_c   1.000
_cell.angle_alpha   90.00
_cell.angle_beta   90.00
_cell.angle_gamma   90.00
#
_symmetry.space_group_name_H-M   'P 1'
#
loop_
_entity.id
_entity.type
_entity.pdbx_description
1 polymer ?
#
loop_
_entity_poly.entity_id
_entity_poly.type
_entity_poly.pdbx_seq_one_letter_code
_entity_poly.pdbx_strand_id
1 'polypeptide(L)'
;MVYIGLDLGGTKISGALFTENNIMLISETLYLEGRGGDEVVERIFTLCDSLMEKGSIREEHKKSIGICVPGIAYSKTGKIWAPNIPGWDNYPLREKMTERYSNSTVMVESDRTCYILGESSQGVAKGCENAIFIAVGTGIGAGILIDGRVLHGASDIVGATGWMALKQPYDKEWDACGCFESNCSGSGIALQARKILKRVKEEGIYNGPLSSLDPDDITAKEIFAALDQNDAVAKEVIDNAIEMWGMAAANFVSLFNPEMIIFGGGIFGPASKFVDKIYAEALKWAQPIAIRQCKFAATGLPDTAGLYGAGVIARLGHIGSLK
;
A
#
# COMPACT_ATOMS: atom_id res chain seq x y z
N MET A 1 9.32 -16.91 22.31
CA MET A 1 8.21 -16.02 21.89
C MET A 1 7.84 -16.40 20.47
N VAL A 2 6.57 -16.38 20.10
CA VAL A 2 6.12 -16.66 18.72
C VAL A 2 5.61 -15.37 18.09
N TYR A 3 6.03 -15.06 16.87
CA TYR A 3 5.58 -13.88 16.14
C TYR A 3 4.69 -14.31 14.98
N ILE A 4 3.47 -13.79 14.94
CA ILE A 4 2.51 -14.02 13.88
C ILE A 4 2.26 -12.68 13.20
N GLY A 5 2.51 -12.60 11.89
CA GLY A 5 2.14 -11.45 11.08
C GLY A 5 0.94 -11.81 10.21
N LEU A 6 -0.02 -10.90 10.12
CA LEU A 6 -1.21 -11.01 9.27
C LEU A 6 -1.30 -9.78 8.37
N ASP A 7 -1.59 -9.96 7.10
CA ASP A 7 -1.82 -8.92 6.11
C ASP A 7 -3.20 -9.10 5.48
N LEU A 8 -4.13 -8.27 5.95
CA LEU A 8 -5.51 -8.24 5.50
C LEU A 8 -5.63 -7.28 4.31
N GLY A 9 -6.03 -7.79 3.17
CA GLY A 9 -6.47 -6.99 2.02
C GLY A 9 -7.99 -7.08 1.81
N GLY A 10 -8.49 -6.46 0.74
CA GLY A 10 -9.93 -6.52 0.41
C GLY A 10 -10.40 -7.85 -0.20
N THR A 11 -9.47 -8.69 -0.68
CA THR A 11 -9.81 -9.95 -1.37
C THR A 11 -9.23 -11.20 -0.71
N LYS A 12 -8.19 -11.04 0.11
CA LYS A 12 -7.47 -12.14 0.77
C LYS A 12 -6.83 -11.67 2.07
N ILE A 13 -6.49 -12.62 2.93
CA ILE A 13 -5.62 -12.45 4.10
C ILE A 13 -4.41 -13.34 3.90
N SER A 14 -3.21 -12.78 4.05
CA SER A 14 -1.97 -13.54 4.11
C SER A 14 -1.47 -13.56 5.55
N GLY A 15 -0.88 -14.66 5.99
CA GLY A 15 -0.40 -14.81 7.35
C GLY A 15 0.89 -15.60 7.38
N ALA A 16 1.76 -15.30 8.35
CA ALA A 16 3.00 -16.03 8.50
C ALA A 16 3.53 -16.06 9.94
N LEU A 17 4.30 -17.11 10.23
CA LEU A 17 5.16 -17.18 11.42
C LEU A 17 6.51 -16.53 11.13
N PHE A 18 7.02 -15.76 12.09
CA PHE A 18 8.29 -15.06 11.99
C PHE A 18 9.24 -15.43 13.12
N THR A 19 10.54 -15.38 12.81
CA THR A 19 11.63 -15.38 13.80
C THR A 19 11.78 -14.01 14.47
N GLU A 20 12.59 -13.92 15.53
CA GLU A 20 12.98 -12.65 16.17
C GLU A 20 13.66 -11.66 15.20
N ASN A 21 14.34 -12.18 14.18
CA ASN A 21 15.00 -11.37 13.14
C ASN A 21 14.05 -11.00 11.98
N ASN A 22 12.73 -11.22 12.15
CA ASN A 22 11.70 -10.99 11.13
C ASN A 22 11.88 -11.80 9.85
N ILE A 23 12.50 -12.99 9.95
CA ILE A 23 12.58 -13.97 8.87
C ILE A 23 11.30 -14.81 8.89
N MET A 24 10.64 -14.94 7.75
CA MET A 24 9.43 -15.73 7.56
C MET A 24 9.73 -17.24 7.58
N LEU A 25 8.97 -18.01 8.35
CA LEU A 25 9.16 -19.45 8.51
C LEU A 25 8.11 -20.27 7.77
N ILE A 26 6.83 -19.93 7.98
CA ILE A 26 5.66 -20.59 7.40
C ILE A 26 4.72 -19.49 6.99
N SER A 27 4.15 -19.57 5.79
CA SER A 27 3.16 -18.60 5.29
C SER A 27 1.96 -19.29 4.66
N GLU A 28 0.80 -18.67 4.81
CA GLU A 28 -0.47 -19.14 4.26
C GLU A 28 -1.31 -17.96 3.76
N THR A 29 -2.30 -18.27 2.92
CA THR A 29 -3.21 -17.25 2.38
C THR A 29 -4.62 -17.84 2.27
N LEU A 30 -5.62 -17.07 2.72
CA LEU A 30 -7.03 -17.39 2.58
C LEU A 30 -7.73 -16.28 1.79
N TYR A 31 -8.66 -16.64 0.90
CA TYR A 31 -9.48 -15.68 0.18
C TYR A 31 -10.71 -15.27 1.00
N LEU A 32 -11.10 -14.00 0.90
CA LEU A 32 -12.26 -13.45 1.60
C LEU A 32 -13.57 -13.79 0.91
N GLU A 33 -13.56 -13.93 -0.43
CA GLU A 33 -14.76 -14.28 -1.23
C GLU A 33 -15.96 -13.34 -0.99
N GLY A 34 -15.68 -12.04 -0.81
CA GLY A 34 -16.72 -11.01 -0.61
C GLY A 34 -17.30 -10.92 0.81
N ARG A 35 -16.76 -11.68 1.77
CA ARG A 35 -17.15 -11.61 3.19
C ARG A 35 -16.91 -10.23 3.79
N GLY A 36 -17.72 -9.90 4.80
CA GLY A 36 -17.61 -8.67 5.59
C GLY A 36 -17.78 -8.93 7.09
N GLY A 37 -17.64 -7.89 7.90
CA GLY A 37 -17.91 -7.92 9.35
C GLY A 37 -17.18 -9.05 10.07
N ASP A 38 -17.93 -9.82 10.87
CA ASP A 38 -17.40 -10.93 11.67
C ASP A 38 -16.93 -12.11 10.83
N GLU A 39 -17.46 -12.33 9.62
CA GLU A 39 -17.03 -13.44 8.77
C GLU A 39 -15.56 -13.29 8.34
N VAL A 40 -15.09 -12.05 8.17
CA VAL A 40 -13.66 -11.77 7.91
C VAL A 40 -12.80 -12.10 9.12
N VAL A 41 -13.29 -11.82 10.33
CA VAL A 41 -12.56 -12.15 11.55
C VAL A 41 -12.47 -13.65 11.79
N GLU A 42 -13.53 -14.40 11.50
CA GLU A 42 -13.47 -15.87 11.55
C GLU A 42 -12.43 -16.43 10.58
N ARG A 43 -12.22 -15.79 9.41
CA ARG A 43 -11.12 -16.15 8.51
C ARG A 43 -9.76 -15.81 9.08
N ILE A 44 -9.61 -14.68 9.78
CA ILE A 44 -8.38 -14.33 10.49
C ILE A 44 -8.06 -15.38 11.58
N PHE A 45 -9.05 -15.78 12.38
CA PHE A 45 -8.89 -16.83 13.39
C PHE A 45 -8.49 -18.16 12.77
N THR A 46 -9.18 -18.58 11.70
CA THR A 46 -8.86 -19.80 10.95
C THR A 46 -7.39 -19.81 10.49
N LEU A 47 -6.91 -18.68 9.95
CA LEU A 47 -5.55 -18.56 9.46
C LEU A 47 -4.51 -18.60 10.60
N CYS A 48 -4.76 -17.88 11.68
CA CYS A 48 -3.91 -17.91 12.87
C CYS A 48 -3.80 -19.32 13.46
N ASP A 49 -4.94 -20.00 13.61
CA ASP A 49 -5.00 -21.35 14.20
C ASP A 49 -4.27 -22.36 13.31
N SER A 50 -4.43 -22.28 11.98
CA SER A 50 -3.68 -23.10 11.00
C SER A 50 -2.16 -22.88 11.10
N LEU A 51 -1.71 -21.62 11.17
CA LEU A 51 -0.29 -21.30 11.31
C LEU A 51 0.28 -21.85 12.63
N MET A 52 -0.47 -21.73 13.74
CA MET A 52 -0.06 -22.28 15.02
C MET A 52 0.04 -23.80 14.99
N GLU A 53 -0.92 -24.49 14.37
CA GLU A 53 -0.89 -25.95 14.22
C GLU A 53 0.35 -26.39 13.43
N LYS A 54 0.60 -25.80 12.26
CA LYS A 54 1.76 -26.13 11.41
C LYS A 54 3.10 -25.79 12.08
N GLY A 55 3.12 -24.72 12.88
CA GLY A 55 4.28 -24.34 13.69
C GLY A 55 4.47 -25.17 14.95
N SER A 56 3.57 -26.13 15.26
CA SER A 56 3.52 -26.84 16.54
C SER A 56 3.48 -25.90 17.75
N ILE A 57 2.80 -24.77 17.60
CA ILE A 57 2.68 -23.73 18.62
C ILE A 57 1.50 -24.04 19.53
N ARG A 58 1.83 -24.46 20.75
CA ARG A 58 0.87 -24.75 21.81
C ARG A 58 0.23 -23.48 22.40
N GLU A 59 -0.90 -23.64 23.08
CA GLU A 59 -1.70 -22.54 23.61
C GLU A 59 -0.94 -21.71 24.67
N GLU A 60 -0.17 -22.40 25.52
CA GLU A 60 0.65 -21.86 26.60
C GLU A 60 1.84 -21.00 26.14
N HIS A 61 2.22 -21.08 24.86
CA HIS A 61 3.28 -20.23 24.33
C HIS A 61 2.80 -18.78 24.24
N LYS A 62 3.57 -17.86 24.82
CA LYS A 62 3.38 -16.43 24.58
C LYS A 62 3.54 -16.14 23.09
N LYS A 63 2.55 -15.46 22.52
CA LYS A 63 2.55 -14.98 21.14
C LYS A 63 2.52 -13.46 21.09
N SER A 64 3.05 -12.92 20.01
CA SER A 64 2.79 -11.54 19.61
C SER A 64 2.25 -11.56 18.18
N ILE A 65 1.11 -10.91 17.98
CA ILE A 65 0.36 -10.91 16.73
C ILE A 65 0.35 -9.47 16.20
N GLY A 66 0.92 -9.27 15.02
CA GLY A 66 0.86 -8.02 14.28
C GLY A 66 -0.10 -8.17 13.11
N ILE A 67 -0.95 -7.17 12.91
CA ILE A 67 -1.99 -7.19 11.88
C ILE A 67 -1.88 -5.92 11.04
N CYS A 68 -1.56 -6.08 9.77
CA CYS A 68 -1.66 -5.08 8.73
C CYS A 68 -3.11 -5.07 8.21
N VAL A 69 -3.74 -3.90 8.20
CA VAL A 69 -5.12 -3.70 7.72
C VAL A 69 -5.19 -2.56 6.71
N PRO A 70 -6.14 -2.60 5.76
CA PRO A 70 -6.33 -1.49 4.84
C PRO A 70 -7.02 -0.32 5.56
N GLY A 71 -6.87 0.88 5.02
CA GLY A 71 -7.55 2.07 5.54
C GLY A 71 -6.88 2.66 6.77
N ILE A 72 -7.62 2.79 7.87
CA ILE A 72 -7.17 3.47 9.10
C ILE A 72 -7.30 2.52 10.30
N ALA A 73 -6.19 2.35 11.02
CA ALA A 73 -6.16 1.71 12.33
C ALA A 73 -6.02 2.78 13.41
N TYR A 74 -7.10 3.05 14.14
CA TYR A 74 -7.10 4.09 15.17
C TYR A 74 -6.39 3.60 16.43
N SER A 75 -5.21 4.13 16.71
CA SER A 75 -4.36 3.69 17.82
C SER A 75 -5.03 3.92 19.19
N LYS A 76 -5.79 5.01 19.33
CA LYS A 76 -6.50 5.38 20.57
C LYS A 76 -7.67 4.45 20.93
N THR A 77 -8.41 3.94 19.93
CA THR A 77 -9.62 3.13 20.16
C THR A 77 -9.40 1.66 19.84
N GLY A 78 -8.35 1.31 19.09
CA GLY A 78 -8.14 -0.04 18.55
C GLY A 78 -9.14 -0.44 17.46
N LYS A 79 -9.95 0.52 16.97
CA LYS A 79 -10.96 0.28 15.93
C LYS A 79 -10.41 0.57 14.54
N ILE A 80 -10.99 -0.11 13.55
CA ILE A 80 -10.52 -0.06 12.17
C ILE A 80 -11.61 0.55 11.28
N TRP A 81 -11.20 1.45 10.40
CA TRP A 81 -11.98 1.85 9.23
C TRP A 81 -11.33 1.28 7.97
N ALA A 82 -12.01 0.35 7.30
CA ALA A 82 -11.57 -0.33 6.09
C ALA A 82 -12.67 -0.26 5.02
N PRO A 83 -12.62 0.70 4.08
CA PRO A 83 -13.72 0.95 3.13
C PRO A 83 -13.90 -0.19 2.10
N ASN A 84 -12.90 -1.04 1.94
CA ASN A 84 -12.92 -2.18 1.03
C ASN A 84 -13.43 -3.47 1.70
N ILE A 85 -13.80 -3.44 2.98
CA ILE A 85 -14.35 -4.59 3.71
C ILE A 85 -15.75 -4.20 4.23
N PRO A 86 -16.83 -4.83 3.74
CA PRO A 86 -18.18 -4.49 4.18
C PRO A 86 -18.34 -4.59 5.71
N GLY A 87 -18.94 -3.58 6.32
CA GLY A 87 -19.19 -3.54 7.77
C GLY A 87 -17.98 -3.14 8.63
N TRP A 88 -16.87 -2.70 8.02
CA TRP A 88 -15.67 -2.27 8.73
C TRP A 88 -15.51 -0.74 8.82
N ASP A 89 -16.58 0.00 9.12
CA ASP A 89 -16.48 1.46 9.28
C ASP A 89 -15.87 1.88 10.63
N ASN A 90 -16.00 1.03 11.66
CA ASN A 90 -15.48 1.28 13.01
C ASN A 90 -15.33 -0.04 13.78
N TYR A 91 -14.69 -1.02 13.14
CA TYR A 91 -14.71 -2.42 13.58
C TYR A 91 -13.71 -2.69 14.71
N PRO A 92 -14.09 -3.38 15.81
CA PRO A 92 -13.25 -3.58 16.99
C PRO A 92 -12.30 -4.79 16.83
N LEU A 93 -11.46 -4.79 15.78
CA LEU A 93 -10.59 -5.94 15.46
C LEU A 93 -9.62 -6.26 16.61
N ARG A 94 -8.97 -5.25 17.19
CA ARG A 94 -7.98 -5.45 18.25
C ARG A 94 -8.59 -6.10 19.49
N GLU A 95 -9.80 -5.68 19.87
CA GLU A 95 -10.55 -6.24 20.98
C GLU A 95 -10.85 -7.73 20.75
N LYS A 96 -11.48 -8.06 19.63
CA LYS A 96 -11.82 -9.46 19.27
C LYS A 96 -10.59 -10.38 19.23
N MET A 97 -9.48 -9.91 18.66
CA MET A 97 -8.23 -10.66 18.64
C MET A 97 -7.63 -10.84 20.03
N THR A 98 -7.74 -9.83 20.90
CA THR A 98 -7.27 -9.91 22.29
C THR A 98 -8.12 -10.86 23.12
N GLU A 99 -9.45 -10.87 22.92
CA GLU A 99 -10.37 -11.81 23.58
C GLU A 99 -10.07 -13.26 23.18
N ARG A 100 -9.89 -13.51 21.88
CA ARG A 100 -9.59 -14.86 21.35
C ARG A 100 -8.21 -15.38 21.78
N TYR A 101 -7.23 -14.49 21.89
CA TYR A 101 -5.83 -14.81 22.18
C TYR A 101 -5.32 -14.09 23.45
N SER A 102 -6.03 -14.25 24.57
CA SER A 102 -5.84 -13.51 25.84
C SER A 102 -4.42 -13.55 26.44
N ASN A 103 -3.62 -14.56 26.12
CA ASN A 103 -2.22 -14.69 26.55
C ASN A 103 -1.21 -14.09 25.54
N SER A 104 -1.67 -13.28 24.59
CA SER A 104 -0.87 -12.74 23.48
C SER A 104 -0.90 -11.22 23.43
N THR A 105 0.16 -10.63 22.91
CA THR A 105 0.15 -9.21 22.52
C THR A 105 -0.46 -9.05 21.15
N VAL A 106 -1.40 -8.12 20.98
CA VAL A 106 -2.02 -7.83 19.68
C VAL A 106 -1.80 -6.37 19.30
N MET A 107 -1.22 -6.18 18.12
CA MET A 107 -0.93 -4.90 17.51
C MET A 107 -1.56 -4.84 16.13
N VAL A 108 -2.18 -3.71 15.81
CA VAL A 108 -2.85 -3.49 14.52
C VAL A 108 -2.38 -2.16 13.95
N GLU A 109 -2.03 -2.16 12.67
CA GLU A 109 -1.49 -1.01 11.97
C GLU A 109 -2.01 -0.94 10.54
N SER A 110 -1.98 0.26 9.97
CA SER A 110 -2.36 0.46 8.57
C SER A 110 -1.36 -0.18 7.62
N ASP A 111 -1.83 -0.52 6.42
CA ASP A 111 -1.02 -0.95 5.28
C ASP A 111 0.14 0.01 4.98
N ARG A 112 -0.09 1.32 5.01
CA ARG A 112 0.93 2.36 4.84
C ARG A 112 2.09 2.18 5.82
N THR A 113 1.78 2.05 7.11
CA THR A 113 2.77 1.79 8.17
C THR A 113 3.49 0.47 7.93
N CYS A 114 2.75 -0.59 7.62
CA CYS A 114 3.32 -1.93 7.45
C CYS A 114 4.25 -1.99 6.23
N TYR A 115 3.91 -1.37 5.11
CA TYR A 115 4.74 -1.40 3.91
C TYR A 115 6.13 -0.79 4.14
N ILE A 116 6.20 0.39 4.77
CA ILE A 116 7.49 1.01 5.05
C ILE A 116 8.29 0.23 6.11
N LEU A 117 7.63 -0.36 7.12
CA LEU A 117 8.28 -1.21 8.11
C LEU A 117 8.79 -2.53 7.51
N GLY A 118 8.06 -3.11 6.57
CA GLY A 118 8.49 -4.29 5.83
C GLY A 118 9.76 -4.01 5.04
N GLU A 119 9.77 -2.90 4.29
CA GLU A 119 10.93 -2.48 3.49
C GLU A 119 12.14 -2.13 4.35
N SER A 120 11.96 -1.43 5.48
CA SER A 120 13.08 -1.09 6.38
C SER A 120 13.65 -2.31 7.12
N SER A 121 12.87 -3.39 7.23
CA SER A 121 13.27 -4.62 7.90
C SER A 121 13.97 -5.60 6.94
N GLN A 122 13.32 -5.95 5.82
CA GLN A 122 13.76 -7.02 4.92
C GLN A 122 13.86 -6.60 3.44
N GLY A 123 13.51 -5.35 3.11
CA GLY A 123 13.46 -4.87 1.73
C GLY A 123 14.59 -3.91 1.36
N VAL A 124 14.33 -3.06 0.36
CA VAL A 124 15.34 -2.15 -0.22
C VAL A 124 15.69 -0.97 0.69
N ALA A 125 14.82 -0.67 1.66
CA ALA A 125 15.03 0.40 2.65
C ALA A 125 15.79 -0.06 3.90
N LYS A 126 16.36 -1.28 3.88
CA LYS A 126 17.10 -1.81 5.02
C LYS A 126 18.31 -0.92 5.35
N GLY A 127 18.34 -0.43 6.58
CA GLY A 127 19.39 0.47 7.07
C GLY A 127 19.13 1.96 6.84
N CYS A 128 18.01 2.33 6.17
CA CYS A 128 17.56 3.71 6.12
C CYS A 128 16.81 4.07 7.40
N GLU A 129 17.06 5.29 7.91
CA GLU A 129 16.30 5.90 8.99
C GLU A 129 15.24 6.87 8.46
N ASN A 130 15.42 7.37 7.24
CA ASN A 130 14.51 8.29 6.57
C ASN A 130 14.10 7.72 5.22
N ALA A 131 12.90 7.15 5.11
CA ALA A 131 12.42 6.52 3.89
C ALA A 131 10.91 6.65 3.75
N ILE A 132 10.44 6.73 2.50
CA ILE A 132 9.01 6.87 2.19
C ILE A 132 8.61 5.81 1.19
N PHE A 133 7.59 5.04 1.53
CA PHE A 133 6.98 4.06 0.64
C PHE A 133 5.71 4.63 0.03
N ILE A 134 5.65 4.81 -1.29
CA ILE A 134 4.46 5.21 -2.02
C ILE A 134 3.79 3.95 -2.59
N ALA A 135 2.69 3.55 -1.98
CA ALA A 135 1.87 2.43 -2.42
C ALA A 135 0.87 2.89 -3.48
N VAL A 136 0.97 2.35 -4.69
CA VAL A 136 0.06 2.63 -5.80
C VAL A 136 -0.63 1.32 -6.21
N GLY A 137 -1.88 1.19 -5.79
CA GLY A 137 -2.76 0.08 -6.11
C GLY A 137 -4.09 0.60 -6.63
N THR A 138 -5.21 0.13 -6.10
CA THR A 138 -6.53 0.71 -6.36
C THR A 138 -6.61 2.18 -5.92
N GLY A 139 -5.92 2.53 -4.83
CA GLY A 139 -5.70 3.90 -4.37
C GLY A 139 -4.22 4.24 -4.20
N ILE A 140 -3.93 5.39 -3.60
CA ILE A 140 -2.55 5.84 -3.33
C ILE A 140 -2.37 6.25 -1.86
N GLY A 141 -1.45 5.56 -1.19
CA GLY A 141 -1.05 5.85 0.19
C GLY A 141 0.47 5.93 0.33
N ALA A 142 0.95 6.55 1.40
CA ALA A 142 2.37 6.60 1.72
C ALA A 142 2.68 6.16 3.16
N GLY A 143 3.62 5.23 3.32
CA GLY A 143 4.27 4.97 4.60
C GLY A 143 5.47 5.89 4.77
N ILE A 144 5.58 6.59 5.91
CA ILE A 144 6.63 7.59 6.12
C ILE A 144 7.43 7.23 7.36
N LEU A 145 8.72 6.94 7.18
CA LEU A 145 9.70 6.66 8.22
C LEU A 145 10.68 7.85 8.29
N ILE A 146 10.79 8.50 9.45
CA ILE A 146 11.68 9.64 9.70
C ILE A 146 12.38 9.42 11.04
N ASP A 147 13.68 9.64 11.10
CA ASP A 147 14.52 9.39 12.29
C ASP A 147 14.30 7.99 12.89
N GLY A 148 14.10 6.98 12.02
CA GLY A 148 13.84 5.60 12.40
C GLY A 148 12.44 5.33 12.95
N ARG A 149 11.51 6.30 12.84
CA ARG A 149 10.16 6.22 13.41
C ARG A 149 9.09 6.42 12.34
N VAL A 150 8.02 5.63 12.42
CA VAL A 150 6.88 5.82 11.51
C VAL A 150 6.03 6.97 11.99
N LEU A 151 5.58 7.81 11.06
CA LEU A 151 4.67 8.90 11.34
C LEU A 151 3.21 8.44 11.27
N HIS A 152 2.44 8.69 12.33
CA HIS A 152 0.99 8.42 12.39
C HIS A 152 0.14 9.70 12.32
N GLY A 153 0.70 10.81 12.79
CA GLY A 153 0.00 12.10 12.90
C GLY A 153 -1.05 12.12 14.00
N ALA A 154 -1.90 13.15 14.01
CA ALA A 154 -2.84 13.39 15.12
C ALA A 154 -3.98 12.36 15.23
N SER A 155 -4.30 11.71 14.11
CA SER A 155 -5.48 10.83 13.95
C SER A 155 -5.18 9.59 13.10
N ASP A 156 -3.93 9.09 13.12
CA ASP A 156 -3.51 7.84 12.47
C ASP A 156 -3.73 7.77 10.94
N ILE A 157 -3.76 8.92 10.27
CA ILE A 157 -4.05 9.05 8.82
C ILE A 157 -2.90 9.70 8.04
N VAL A 158 -1.69 9.73 8.59
CA VAL A 158 -0.51 10.15 7.81
C VAL A 158 -0.39 9.30 6.55
N GLY A 159 0.02 9.97 5.47
CA GLY A 159 0.23 9.32 4.19
C GLY A 159 -1.02 9.11 3.34
N ALA A 160 -2.13 9.81 3.62
CA ALA A 160 -3.27 9.93 2.70
C ALA A 160 -2.90 10.76 1.44
N THR A 161 -1.85 10.34 0.75
CA THR A 161 -1.18 11.13 -0.30
C THR A 161 -1.97 11.18 -1.60
N GLY A 162 -2.93 10.27 -1.83
CA GLY A 162 -3.88 10.36 -2.94
C GLY A 162 -4.60 11.71 -3.05
N TRP A 163 -4.68 12.46 -1.93
CA TRP A 163 -5.29 13.78 -1.84
C TRP A 163 -4.36 14.95 -2.13
N MET A 164 -3.10 14.71 -2.50
CA MET A 164 -2.18 15.79 -2.88
C MET A 164 -2.75 16.61 -4.05
N ALA A 165 -2.81 17.94 -3.87
CA ALA A 165 -3.28 18.87 -4.88
C ALA A 165 -2.18 19.14 -5.91
N LEU A 166 -2.11 18.31 -6.95
CA LEU A 166 -1.06 18.35 -7.96
C LEU A 166 -1.46 19.09 -9.25
N LYS A 167 -2.73 19.46 -9.40
CA LYS A 167 -3.25 20.10 -10.62
C LYS A 167 -4.22 21.24 -10.28
N GLN A 168 -4.30 22.21 -11.20
CA GLN A 168 -5.27 23.31 -11.19
C GLN A 168 -5.96 23.45 -12.56
N PRO A 169 -7.18 24.02 -12.63
CA PRO A 169 -8.06 24.34 -11.49
C PRO A 169 -8.53 23.08 -10.77
N TYR A 170 -9.19 23.26 -9.62
CA TYR A 170 -9.84 22.15 -8.92
C TYR A 170 -10.91 21.48 -9.80
N ASP A 171 -10.97 20.15 -9.74
CA ASP A 171 -11.99 19.34 -10.41
C ASP A 171 -12.86 18.62 -9.36
N LYS A 172 -14.17 18.63 -9.58
CA LYS A 172 -15.16 17.99 -8.69
C LYS A 172 -14.98 16.47 -8.63
N GLU A 173 -14.38 15.85 -9.63
CA GLU A 173 -14.01 14.42 -9.60
C GLU A 173 -13.11 14.08 -8.40
N TRP A 174 -12.31 15.03 -7.93
CA TRP A 174 -11.37 14.81 -6.84
C TRP A 174 -12.04 14.69 -5.47
N ASP A 175 -13.35 14.98 -5.36
CA ASP A 175 -14.11 14.77 -4.12
C ASP A 175 -14.16 13.30 -3.68
N ALA A 176 -14.06 12.37 -4.63
CA ALA A 176 -14.18 10.95 -4.35
C ALA A 176 -12.90 10.36 -3.71
N CYS A 177 -11.72 10.76 -4.20
CA CYS A 177 -10.45 10.14 -3.80
C CYS A 177 -9.22 11.06 -3.83
N GLY A 178 -9.37 12.31 -4.25
CA GLY A 178 -8.27 13.26 -4.39
C GLY A 178 -7.63 13.31 -5.78
N CYS A 179 -6.92 14.41 -6.05
CA CYS A 179 -6.33 14.73 -7.35
C CYS A 179 -5.27 13.71 -7.79
N PHE A 180 -4.37 13.31 -6.89
CA PHE A 180 -3.30 12.39 -7.23
C PHE A 180 -3.84 10.98 -7.50
N GLU A 181 -4.74 10.50 -6.64
CA GLU A 181 -5.34 9.17 -6.79
C GLU A 181 -6.18 9.06 -8.07
N SER A 182 -7.02 10.06 -8.36
CA SER A 182 -7.92 10.05 -9.52
C SER A 182 -7.20 10.01 -10.87
N ASN A 183 -5.89 10.32 -10.90
CA ASN A 183 -5.08 10.31 -12.11
C ASN A 183 -4.10 9.12 -12.15
N CYS A 184 -3.60 8.67 -11.00
CA CYS A 184 -2.38 7.85 -10.96
C CYS A 184 -2.52 6.51 -10.24
N SER A 185 -3.66 6.22 -9.61
CA SER A 185 -3.95 4.87 -9.10
C SER A 185 -4.35 3.94 -10.23
N GLY A 186 -4.54 2.65 -9.96
CA GLY A 186 -5.08 1.73 -10.95
C GLY A 186 -6.47 2.13 -11.44
N SER A 187 -7.33 2.58 -10.52
CA SER A 187 -8.65 3.12 -10.86
C SER A 187 -8.54 4.46 -11.59
N GLY A 188 -7.60 5.33 -11.18
CA GLY A 188 -7.35 6.62 -11.81
C GLY A 188 -6.82 6.50 -13.24
N ILE A 189 -5.82 5.65 -13.47
CA ILE A 189 -5.26 5.35 -14.79
C ILE A 189 -6.36 4.84 -15.73
N ALA A 190 -7.18 3.89 -15.27
CA ALA A 190 -8.34 3.41 -16.00
C ALA A 190 -9.31 4.56 -16.35
N LEU A 191 -9.68 5.37 -15.36
CA LEU A 191 -10.57 6.51 -15.53
C LEU A 191 -10.08 7.53 -16.57
N GLN A 192 -8.79 7.91 -16.53
CA GLN A 192 -8.22 8.86 -17.48
C GLN A 192 -8.19 8.29 -18.91
N ALA A 193 -7.84 7.00 -19.07
CA ALA A 193 -7.89 6.35 -20.39
C ALA A 193 -9.31 6.34 -20.96
N ARG A 194 -10.33 6.04 -20.14
CA ARG A 194 -11.73 6.05 -20.55
C ARG A 194 -12.18 7.42 -21.07
N LYS A 195 -11.77 8.50 -20.39
CA LYS A 195 -12.08 9.87 -20.81
C LYS A 195 -11.50 10.18 -22.18
N ILE A 196 -10.21 9.86 -22.38
CA ILE A 196 -9.54 10.09 -23.66
C ILE A 196 -10.20 9.24 -24.76
N LEU A 197 -10.47 7.95 -24.50
CA LEU A 197 -11.09 7.04 -25.45
C LEU A 197 -12.49 7.47 -25.88
N LYS A 198 -13.33 7.93 -24.95
CA LYS A 198 -14.68 8.44 -25.28
C LYS A 198 -14.58 9.63 -26.25
N ARG A 199 -13.69 10.60 -25.97
CA ARG A 199 -13.43 11.73 -26.85
C ARG A 199 -12.94 11.30 -28.25
N VAL A 200 -11.90 10.47 -28.33
CA VAL A 200 -11.30 10.11 -29.64
C VAL A 200 -12.16 9.14 -30.45
N LYS A 201 -13.05 8.35 -29.81
CA LYS A 201 -14.07 7.53 -30.50
C LYS A 201 -15.16 8.40 -31.11
N GLU A 202 -15.63 9.43 -30.39
CA GLU A 202 -16.60 10.41 -30.93
C GLU A 202 -16.04 11.16 -32.14
N GLU A 203 -14.74 11.44 -32.14
CA GLU A 203 -14.05 12.09 -33.26
C GLU A 203 -13.76 11.14 -34.43
N GLY A 204 -13.82 9.81 -34.23
CA GLY A 204 -13.55 8.80 -35.25
C GLY A 204 -12.07 8.64 -35.61
N ILE A 205 -11.16 9.11 -34.77
CA ILE A 205 -9.71 9.26 -35.07
C ILE A 205 -8.88 8.07 -34.55
N TYR A 206 -9.42 7.27 -33.64
CA TYR A 206 -8.66 6.26 -32.92
C TYR A 206 -8.87 4.83 -33.42
N ASN A 207 -7.78 4.17 -33.81
CA ASN A 207 -7.75 2.77 -34.26
C ASN A 207 -6.69 1.90 -33.53
N GLY A 208 -6.22 2.33 -32.36
CA GLY A 208 -5.18 1.64 -31.60
C GLY A 208 -5.65 0.38 -30.85
N PRO A 209 -4.74 -0.32 -30.14
CA PRO A 209 -5.03 -1.55 -29.38
C PRO A 209 -6.23 -1.52 -28.41
N LEU A 210 -6.62 -0.36 -27.86
CA LEU A 210 -7.78 -0.27 -26.95
C LEU A 210 -9.11 -0.07 -27.71
N SER A 211 -9.08 0.05 -29.04
CA SER A 211 -10.26 0.41 -29.84
C SER A 211 -11.34 -0.67 -29.83
N SER A 212 -10.94 -1.93 -29.72
CA SER A 212 -11.82 -3.11 -29.65
C SER A 212 -12.46 -3.36 -28.29
N LEU A 213 -12.04 -2.64 -27.24
CA LEU A 213 -12.60 -2.79 -25.91
C LEU A 213 -13.74 -1.77 -25.68
N ASP A 214 -14.73 -2.18 -24.89
CA ASP A 214 -15.65 -1.24 -24.28
C ASP A 214 -14.85 -0.34 -23.32
N PRO A 215 -14.90 1.00 -23.46
CA PRO A 215 -14.22 1.88 -22.53
C PRO A 215 -14.53 1.55 -21.07
N ASP A 216 -15.77 1.21 -20.74
CA ASP A 216 -16.17 1.00 -19.35
C ASP A 216 -15.60 -0.29 -18.71
N ASP A 217 -15.03 -1.19 -19.52
CA ASP A 217 -14.35 -2.41 -19.08
C ASP A 217 -12.82 -2.24 -18.97
N ILE A 218 -12.26 -1.12 -19.42
CA ILE A 218 -10.81 -0.91 -19.42
C ILE A 218 -10.28 -0.76 -18.00
N THR A 219 -9.27 -1.55 -17.65
CA THR A 219 -8.52 -1.43 -16.40
C THR A 219 -7.08 -0.99 -16.67
N ALA A 220 -6.33 -0.69 -15.60
CA ALA A 220 -4.90 -0.41 -15.70
C ALA A 220 -4.13 -1.55 -16.38
N LYS A 221 -4.56 -2.81 -16.23
CA LYS A 221 -3.91 -3.97 -16.85
C LYS A 221 -3.95 -3.88 -18.37
N GLU A 222 -5.11 -3.60 -18.95
CA GLU A 222 -5.26 -3.44 -20.41
C GLU A 222 -4.46 -2.23 -20.90
N ILE A 223 -4.36 -1.17 -20.10
CA ILE A 223 -3.58 0.02 -20.44
C ILE A 223 -2.09 -0.29 -20.52
N PHE A 224 -1.51 -1.00 -19.55
CA PHE A 224 -0.10 -1.42 -19.65
C PHE A 224 0.13 -2.38 -20.82
N ALA A 225 -0.80 -3.30 -21.09
CA ALA A 225 -0.70 -4.21 -22.24
C ALA A 225 -0.78 -3.47 -23.60
N ALA A 226 -1.58 -2.41 -23.68
CA ALA A 226 -1.66 -1.54 -24.86
C ALA A 226 -0.42 -0.64 -24.99
N LEU A 227 0.15 -0.18 -23.88
CA LEU A 227 1.41 0.58 -23.87
C LEU A 227 2.55 -0.23 -24.49
N ASP A 228 2.65 -1.52 -24.16
CA ASP A 228 3.66 -2.42 -24.73
C ASP A 228 3.46 -2.64 -26.25
N GLN A 229 2.28 -2.30 -26.78
CA GLN A 229 1.96 -2.30 -28.21
C GLN A 229 2.07 -0.90 -28.85
N ASN A 230 2.69 0.07 -28.15
CA ASN A 230 2.84 1.47 -28.57
C ASN A 230 1.50 2.20 -28.80
N ASP A 231 0.47 1.86 -28.03
CA ASP A 231 -0.79 2.60 -28.08
C ASP A 231 -0.62 4.06 -27.61
N ALA A 232 -1.12 5.00 -28.41
CA ALA A 232 -0.96 6.43 -28.16
C ALA A 232 -1.73 6.90 -26.90
N VAL A 233 -2.92 6.36 -26.66
CA VAL A 233 -3.74 6.73 -25.48
C VAL A 233 -3.12 6.16 -24.21
N ALA A 234 -2.70 4.89 -24.24
CA ALA A 234 -1.99 4.29 -23.12
C ALA A 234 -0.71 5.05 -22.79
N LYS A 235 0.04 5.46 -23.82
CA LYS A 235 1.23 6.29 -23.66
C LYS A 235 0.91 7.64 -23.01
N GLU A 236 -0.10 8.37 -23.49
CA GLU A 236 -0.51 9.66 -22.92
C GLU A 236 -0.88 9.53 -21.44
N VAL A 237 -1.68 8.52 -21.09
CA VAL A 237 -2.12 8.28 -19.70
C VAL A 237 -0.94 7.94 -18.79
N ILE A 238 -0.04 7.05 -19.24
CA ILE A 238 1.10 6.62 -18.42
C ILE A 238 2.17 7.71 -18.32
N ASP A 239 2.39 8.51 -19.36
CA ASP A 239 3.28 9.68 -19.27
C ASP A 239 2.76 10.69 -18.23
N ASN A 240 1.45 10.97 -18.21
CA ASN A 240 0.83 11.82 -17.18
C ASN A 240 0.97 11.20 -15.77
N ALA A 241 0.78 9.89 -15.64
CA ALA A 241 0.99 9.20 -14.36
C ALA A 241 2.45 9.32 -13.87
N ILE A 242 3.43 9.15 -14.77
CA ILE A 242 4.86 9.35 -14.46
C ILE A 242 5.13 10.78 -14.01
N GLU A 243 4.54 11.77 -14.69
CA GLU A 243 4.68 13.17 -14.33
C GLU A 243 4.20 13.42 -12.88
N MET A 244 2.98 13.00 -12.58
CA MET A 244 2.39 13.20 -11.26
C MET A 244 3.04 12.35 -10.16
N TRP A 245 3.49 11.13 -10.44
CA TRP A 245 4.32 10.34 -9.50
C TRP A 245 5.63 11.07 -9.18
N GLY A 246 6.26 11.68 -10.18
CA GLY A 246 7.47 12.48 -10.01
C GLY A 246 7.24 13.74 -9.18
N MET A 247 6.17 14.48 -9.46
CA MET A 247 5.76 15.66 -8.67
C MET A 247 5.48 15.29 -7.20
N ALA A 248 4.74 14.20 -6.95
CA ALA A 248 4.46 13.73 -5.60
C ALA A 248 5.74 13.36 -4.86
N ALA A 249 6.64 12.60 -5.51
CA ALA A 249 7.92 12.23 -4.93
C ALA A 249 8.80 13.45 -4.65
N ALA A 250 8.79 14.46 -5.54
CA ALA A 250 9.49 15.72 -5.32
C ALA A 250 9.00 16.50 -4.09
N ASN A 251 7.68 16.49 -3.84
CA ASN A 251 7.10 17.09 -2.63
C ASN A 251 7.60 16.37 -1.37
N PHE A 252 7.57 15.03 -1.38
CA PHE A 252 8.11 14.23 -0.29
C PHE A 252 9.60 14.51 -0.04
N VAL A 253 10.40 14.56 -1.11
CA VAL A 253 11.83 14.89 -1.02
C VAL A 253 12.06 16.27 -0.40
N SER A 254 11.28 17.27 -0.84
CA SER A 254 11.47 18.66 -0.38
C SER A 254 11.03 18.88 1.07
N LEU A 255 10.02 18.14 1.53
CA LEU A 255 9.48 18.28 2.89
C LEU A 255 10.24 17.44 3.92
N PHE A 256 10.67 16.24 3.54
CA PHE A 256 11.20 15.25 4.48
C PHE A 256 12.68 14.90 4.28
N ASN A 257 13.29 15.30 3.16
CA ASN A 257 14.68 14.96 2.81
C ASN A 257 15.04 13.47 3.08
N PRO A 258 14.26 12.50 2.55
CA PRO A 258 14.49 11.09 2.83
C PRO A 258 15.70 10.56 2.07
N GLU A 259 16.31 9.52 2.61
CA GLU A 259 17.36 8.74 1.94
C GLU A 259 16.80 7.95 0.74
N MET A 260 15.53 7.54 0.82
CA MET A 260 14.90 6.72 -0.21
C MET A 260 13.40 6.99 -0.39
N ILE A 261 12.95 7.05 -1.65
CA ILE A 261 11.55 6.85 -2.05
C ILE A 261 11.41 5.46 -2.66
N ILE A 262 10.55 4.64 -2.09
CA ILE A 262 10.19 3.31 -2.58
C ILE A 262 8.82 3.39 -3.24
N PHE A 263 8.66 2.82 -4.43
CA PHE A 263 7.36 2.67 -5.07
C PHE A 263 6.92 1.22 -5.09
N GLY A 264 5.69 0.95 -4.66
CA GLY A 264 5.14 -0.39 -4.62
C GLY A 264 3.63 -0.42 -4.84
N GLY A 265 3.01 -1.56 -4.56
CA GLY A 265 1.60 -1.82 -4.87
C GLY A 265 1.39 -2.36 -6.28
N GLY A 266 0.15 -2.77 -6.59
CA GLY A 266 -0.17 -3.53 -7.80
C GLY A 266 0.16 -2.83 -9.12
N ILE A 267 0.23 -1.50 -9.14
CA ILE A 267 0.62 -0.73 -10.33
C ILE A 267 2.14 -0.75 -10.54
N PHE A 268 2.93 -0.80 -9.47
CA PHE A 268 4.39 -0.87 -9.56
C PHE A 268 4.95 -2.27 -9.84
N GLY A 269 4.10 -3.26 -10.16
CA GLY A 269 4.52 -4.44 -10.91
C GLY A 269 5.01 -4.03 -12.30
N PRO A 270 4.11 -3.66 -13.24
CA PRO A 270 4.49 -3.20 -14.57
C PRO A 270 5.14 -1.80 -14.59
N ALA A 271 4.80 -0.91 -13.65
CA ALA A 271 5.34 0.47 -13.62
C ALA A 271 6.75 0.58 -13.01
N SER A 272 7.29 -0.48 -12.38
CA SER A 272 8.65 -0.51 -11.84
C SER A 272 9.72 -0.08 -12.86
N LYS A 273 9.51 -0.39 -14.15
CA LYS A 273 10.39 0.02 -15.26
C LYS A 273 10.47 1.54 -15.48
N PHE A 274 9.62 2.32 -14.81
CA PHE A 274 9.56 3.78 -14.94
C PHE A 274 10.18 4.54 -13.77
N VAL A 275 10.75 3.85 -12.77
CA VAL A 275 11.38 4.52 -11.60
C VAL A 275 12.39 5.59 -12.02
N ASP A 276 13.23 5.33 -13.02
CA ASP A 276 14.20 6.32 -13.53
C ASP A 276 13.53 7.54 -14.18
N LYS A 277 12.41 7.33 -14.88
CA LYS A 277 11.63 8.44 -15.47
C LYS A 277 10.93 9.27 -14.39
N ILE A 278 10.42 8.61 -13.35
CA ILE A 278 9.82 9.26 -12.18
C ILE A 278 10.88 10.10 -11.44
N TYR A 279 12.10 9.59 -11.28
CA TYR A 279 13.22 10.34 -10.72
C TYR A 279 13.60 11.54 -11.60
N ALA A 280 13.69 11.35 -12.92
CA ALA A 280 13.97 12.42 -13.88
C ALA A 280 12.92 13.53 -13.85
N GLU A 281 11.65 13.16 -13.65
CA GLU A 281 10.58 14.13 -13.42
C GLU A 281 10.76 14.86 -12.08
N ALA A 282 10.98 14.12 -10.99
CA ALA A 282 11.12 14.68 -9.65
C ALA A 282 12.26 15.72 -9.57
N LEU A 283 13.34 15.55 -10.34
CA LEU A 283 14.43 16.53 -10.46
C LEU A 283 13.99 17.93 -10.89
N LYS A 284 12.88 18.06 -11.62
CA LYS A 284 12.37 19.36 -12.08
C LYS A 284 11.72 20.16 -10.94
N TRP A 285 11.18 19.47 -9.94
CA TRP A 285 10.29 20.04 -8.93
C TRP A 285 10.90 20.06 -7.52
N ALA A 286 11.76 19.10 -7.20
CA ALA A 286 12.27 18.89 -5.86
C ALA A 286 13.34 19.91 -5.45
N GLN A 287 13.54 20.07 -4.14
CA GLN A 287 14.67 20.84 -3.60
C GLN A 287 16.00 20.27 -4.17
N PRO A 288 16.85 21.09 -4.84
CA PRO A 288 17.95 20.60 -5.68
C PRO A 288 19.09 19.84 -4.96
N ILE A 289 19.25 20.06 -3.65
CA ILE A 289 20.25 19.40 -2.81
C ILE A 289 19.71 18.08 -2.28
N ALA A 290 18.47 18.07 -1.79
CA ALA A 290 17.81 16.88 -1.24
C ALA A 290 17.63 15.78 -2.29
N ILE A 291 17.16 16.13 -3.50
CA ILE A 291 16.89 15.14 -4.56
C ILE A 291 18.15 14.42 -5.06
N ARG A 292 19.32 15.04 -4.92
CA ARG A 292 20.61 14.42 -5.28
C ARG A 292 21.11 13.42 -4.23
N GLN A 293 20.54 13.46 -3.02
CA GLN A 293 20.87 12.55 -1.92
C GLN A 293 19.83 11.43 -1.78
N CYS A 294 18.62 11.63 -2.30
CA CYS A 294 17.54 10.67 -2.26
C CYS A 294 17.63 9.63 -3.40
N LYS A 295 17.54 8.35 -3.07
CA LYS A 295 17.45 7.23 -4.03
C LYS A 295 16.00 6.87 -4.32
N PHE A 296 15.69 6.52 -5.56
CA PHE A 296 14.37 6.02 -5.94
C PHE A 296 14.48 4.54 -6.28
N ALA A 297 13.55 3.72 -5.80
CA ALA A 297 13.54 2.29 -6.04
C ALA A 297 12.12 1.74 -6.18
N ALA A 298 11.96 0.64 -6.91
CA ALA A 298 10.77 -0.20 -6.75
C ALA A 298 10.90 -1.02 -5.45
N THR A 299 9.76 -1.42 -4.87
CA THR A 299 9.67 -2.30 -3.70
C THR A 299 10.50 -3.58 -3.90
N GLY A 300 11.26 -3.97 -2.87
CA GLY A 300 11.94 -5.26 -2.84
C GLY A 300 11.01 -6.41 -2.41
N LEU A 301 9.80 -6.08 -1.97
CA LEU A 301 8.83 -6.97 -1.34
C LEU A 301 7.43 -6.84 -2.00
N PRO A 302 7.29 -7.05 -3.32
CA PRO A 302 6.11 -6.65 -4.09
C PRO A 302 4.76 -7.11 -3.52
N ASP A 303 4.67 -8.36 -3.08
CA ASP A 303 3.45 -8.96 -2.53
C ASP A 303 3.51 -9.20 -1.01
N THR A 304 4.63 -8.86 -0.36
CA THR A 304 4.90 -9.28 1.03
C THR A 304 5.36 -8.13 1.93
N ALA A 305 5.47 -6.89 1.43
CA ALA A 305 5.84 -5.74 2.25
C ALA A 305 4.92 -5.59 3.47
N GLY A 306 3.60 -5.73 3.28
CA GLY A 306 2.60 -5.63 4.35
C GLY A 306 2.76 -6.75 5.37
N LEU A 307 2.94 -7.98 4.89
CA LEU A 307 3.16 -9.16 5.73
C LEU A 307 4.46 -9.08 6.54
N TYR A 308 5.57 -8.65 5.95
CA TYR A 308 6.82 -8.39 6.68
C TYR A 308 6.67 -7.25 7.69
N GLY A 309 5.93 -6.20 7.35
CA GLY A 309 5.57 -5.12 8.26
C GLY A 309 4.78 -5.61 9.47
N ALA A 310 3.78 -6.46 9.24
CA ALA A 310 3.01 -7.09 10.31
C ALA A 310 3.92 -7.91 11.24
N GLY A 311 4.91 -8.62 10.70
CA GLY A 311 5.95 -9.28 11.50
C GLY A 311 6.79 -8.31 12.34
N VAL A 312 7.18 -7.15 11.79
CA VAL A 312 7.88 -6.09 12.56
C VAL A 312 7.03 -5.59 13.72
N ILE A 313 5.76 -5.29 13.47
CA ILE A 313 4.84 -4.75 14.48
C ILE A 313 4.55 -5.79 15.57
N ALA A 314 4.43 -7.08 15.21
CA ALA A 314 4.39 -8.17 16.18
C ALA A 314 5.62 -8.13 17.10
N ARG A 315 6.81 -7.93 16.54
CA ARG A 315 8.05 -7.82 17.34
C ARG A 315 8.07 -6.58 18.23
N LEU A 316 7.66 -5.41 17.72
CA LEU A 316 7.61 -4.16 18.50
C LEU A 316 6.63 -4.24 19.67
N GLY A 317 5.48 -4.88 19.46
CA GLY A 317 4.50 -5.16 20.53
C GLY A 317 5.09 -5.97 21.68
N HIS A 318 5.98 -6.93 21.37
CA HIS A 318 6.67 -7.71 22.38
C HIS A 318 7.69 -6.88 23.19
N ILE A 319 8.45 -6.02 22.52
CA ILE A 319 9.55 -5.22 23.13
C ILE A 319 9.00 -3.99 23.89
N GLY A 320 7.76 -3.58 23.64
CA GLY A 320 7.14 -2.42 24.28
C GLY A 320 7.64 -1.07 23.74
N SER A 321 8.22 -1.04 22.54
CA SER A 321 8.81 0.16 21.94
C SER A 321 8.15 0.52 20.61
N LEU A 322 6.95 1.09 20.66
CA LEU A 322 6.54 2.02 19.61
C LEU A 322 7.01 3.40 20.08
N LYS A 323 8.18 3.83 19.62
CA LYS A 323 8.65 5.21 19.77
C LYS A 323 8.80 5.84 18.41
#